data_AF-A0A6B3NYN7-F1
#
_entry.id   AF-A0A6B3NYN7-F1
#
_cell.length_a   1.000
_cell.length_b   1.000
_cell.length_c   1.000
_cell.angle_alpha   90.00
_cell.angle_beta   90.00
_cell.angle_gamma   90.00
#
_symmetry.space_group_name_H-M   'P 1'
#
loop_
_entity.id
_entity.type
_entity.pdbx_description
1 polymer ?
#
loop_
_entity_poly.entity_id
_entity_poly.type
_entity_poly.pdbx_seq_one_letter_code
_entity_poly.pdbx_strand_id
1 'polypeptide(L)'
;MFQNKTPPIKPLNVENVFSAGLRIYRDNFKSYFGVSIRANLWFLLPFLALIPVPLFFMYGQPENLLFLLLIPIWLLLFLYCSAKSIVNSAIIARLVFGELVNQPETVREARRIMAPKIWAFFLALFLLFLMEMGIWLCFSMVIGIIAGIITAIMEDPAQQIVGILAFLGLIVIILFPIFLNFYLRLLIRFFIIDIPLAV
;
A
#
# COMPACT_ATOMS: atom_id res chain seq x y z
N MET A 1 35.71 26.34 29.85
CA MET A 1 35.40 25.10 29.10
C MET A 1 33.91 24.82 29.26
N PHE A 2 33.06 25.37 28.39
CA PHE A 2 31.60 25.24 28.50
C PHE A 2 31.17 23.95 27.81
N GLN A 3 30.76 22.95 28.61
CA GLN A 3 30.13 21.74 28.08
C GLN A 3 28.75 22.11 27.52
N ASN A 4 28.63 22.11 26.19
CA ASN A 4 27.35 22.20 25.50
C ASN A 4 26.59 20.89 25.76
N LYS A 5 25.78 20.85 26.82
CA LYS A 5 24.80 19.76 27.02
C LYS A 5 23.70 19.96 25.99
N THR A 6 23.77 19.21 24.89
CA THR A 6 22.63 19.05 23.99
C THR A 6 21.45 18.51 24.82
N PRO A 7 20.29 19.19 24.83
CA PRO A 7 19.15 18.68 25.57
C PRO A 7 18.80 17.28 25.05
N PRO A 8 18.45 16.33 25.92
CA PRO A 8 18.05 15.00 25.51
C PRO A 8 16.87 15.13 24.54
N ILE A 9 16.95 14.44 23.40
CA ILE A 9 15.89 14.41 22.39
C ILE A 9 14.64 13.88 23.10
N LYS A 10 13.75 14.79 23.48
CA LYS A 10 12.51 14.44 24.18
C LYS A 10 11.71 13.56 23.22
N PRO A 11 11.33 12.31 23.61
CA PRO A 11 10.55 11.46 22.75
C PRO A 11 9.25 12.19 22.39
N LEU A 12 9.01 12.36 21.09
CA LEU A 12 7.83 13.04 20.60
C LEU A 12 6.61 12.22 21.02
N ASN A 13 5.70 12.82 21.79
CA ASN A 13 4.39 12.26 22.02
C ASN A 13 3.61 12.27 20.69
N VAL A 14 2.65 11.37 20.51
CA VAL A 14 1.92 11.19 19.23
C VAL A 14 1.33 12.52 18.72
N GLU A 15 0.85 13.36 19.63
CA GLU A 15 0.32 14.70 19.35
C GLU A 15 1.37 15.69 18.78
N ASN A 16 2.61 15.60 19.25
CA ASN A 16 3.71 16.44 18.75
C ASN A 16 4.18 15.97 17.37
N VAL A 17 4.09 14.67 17.07
CA VAL A 17 4.45 14.13 15.74
C VAL A 17 3.44 14.61 14.69
N PHE A 18 2.14 14.51 15.00
CA PHE A 18 1.09 14.92 14.07
C PHE A 18 1.14 16.42 13.78
N SER A 19 1.25 17.25 14.82
CA SER A 19 1.35 18.71 14.66
C SER A 19 2.62 19.14 13.92
N ALA A 20 3.76 18.47 14.16
CA ALA A 20 4.99 18.71 13.40
C ALA A 20 4.85 18.33 11.92
N GLY A 21 4.27 17.16 11.62
CA GLY A 21 4.02 16.72 10.25
C GLY A 21 3.06 17.63 9.51
N LEU A 22 1.97 18.05 10.16
CA LEU A 22 1.01 18.99 9.57
C LEU A 22 1.63 20.37 9.31
N ARG A 23 2.48 20.85 10.23
CA ARG A 23 3.20 22.11 10.06
C ARG A 23 4.11 22.07 8.84
N ILE A 24 4.94 21.03 8.70
CA ILE A 24 5.83 20.82 7.55
C ILE A 24 5.03 20.76 6.24
N TYR A 25 3.94 19.99 6.22
CA TYR A 25 3.09 19.89 5.04
C TYR A 25 2.47 21.23 4.63
N ARG A 26 1.99 21.99 5.62
CA ARG A 26 1.39 23.31 5.40
C ARG A 26 2.42 24.31 4.88
N ASP A 27 3.60 24.35 5.47
CA ASP A 27 4.65 25.31 5.13
C ASP A 27 5.17 25.07 3.68
N ASN A 28 5.09 23.83 3.18
CA ASN A 28 5.48 23.43 1.82
C ASN A 28 4.32 23.00 0.89
N PHE A 29 3.09 23.42 1.22
CA PHE A 29 1.85 22.91 0.62
C PHE A 29 1.86 22.91 -0.91
N LYS A 30 2.25 24.02 -1.55
CA LYS A 30 2.23 24.14 -3.03
C LYS A 30 3.10 23.09 -3.71
N SER A 31 4.26 22.81 -3.15
CA SER A 31 5.21 21.85 -3.70
C SER A 31 4.68 20.42 -3.55
N TYR A 32 4.26 20.06 -2.32
CA TYR A 32 3.79 18.72 -2.00
C TYR A 32 2.46 18.37 -2.65
N PHE A 33 1.53 19.33 -2.71
CA PHE A 33 0.23 19.14 -3.34
C PHE A 33 0.37 18.86 -4.84
N GLY A 34 1.25 19.58 -5.54
CA GLY A 34 1.50 19.35 -6.96
C GLY A 34 2.09 17.97 -7.25
N VAL A 35 3.01 17.49 -6.40
CA VAL A 35 3.57 16.13 -6.52
C VAL A 35 2.51 15.08 -6.19
N SER A 36 1.68 15.33 -5.18
CA SER A 36 0.60 14.43 -4.75
C SER A 36 -0.48 14.25 -5.82
N ILE A 37 -0.92 15.33 -6.48
CA ILE A 37 -1.88 15.23 -7.59
C ILE A 37 -1.30 14.38 -8.71
N ARG A 38 -0.03 14.60 -9.08
CA ARG A 38 0.62 13.79 -10.11
C ARG A 38 0.68 12.32 -9.70
N ALA A 39 1.00 12.02 -8.45
CA ALA A 39 1.02 10.65 -7.94
C ALA A 39 -0.36 9.97 -8.10
N ASN A 40 -1.42 10.66 -7.69
CA ASN A 40 -2.80 10.15 -7.81
C ASN A 40 -3.25 10.02 -9.26
N LEU A 41 -2.91 10.97 -10.13
CA LEU A 41 -3.21 10.89 -11.56
C LEU A 41 -2.57 9.68 -12.24
N TRP A 42 -1.30 9.40 -11.92
CA TRP A 42 -0.62 8.20 -12.42
C TRP A 42 -1.32 6.94 -11.91
N PHE A 43 -1.76 6.90 -10.66
CA PHE A 43 -2.49 5.75 -10.13
C PHE A 43 -3.89 5.58 -10.75
N LEU A 44 -4.56 6.67 -11.12
CA LEU A 44 -5.92 6.64 -11.67
C LEU A 44 -5.94 6.24 -13.16
N LEU A 45 -4.86 6.52 -13.89
CA LEU A 45 -4.75 6.27 -15.34
C LEU A 45 -5.14 4.84 -15.77
N PRO A 46 -4.68 3.76 -15.10
CA PRO A 46 -5.04 2.39 -15.48
C PRO A 46 -6.52 2.08 -15.27
N PHE A 47 -7.15 2.65 -14.24
CA PHE A 47 -8.59 2.48 -14.01
C PHE A 47 -9.42 3.21 -15.05
N LEU A 48 -8.99 4.41 -15.45
CA LEU A 48 -9.60 5.15 -16.56
C LEU A 48 -9.51 4.35 -17.88
N ALA A 49 -8.37 3.69 -18.12
CA ALA A 49 -8.16 2.83 -19.28
C ALA A 49 -9.05 1.57 -19.28
N LEU A 50 -9.60 1.17 -18.12
CA LEU A 50 -10.50 0.03 -17.99
C LEU A 50 -11.97 0.36 -18.32
N ILE A 51 -12.38 1.62 -18.19
CA ILE A 51 -13.76 2.08 -18.49
C ILE A 51 -14.28 1.66 -19.87
N PRO A 52 -13.51 1.74 -20.97
CA PRO A 52 -14.00 1.31 -22.28
C PRO A 52 -14.10 -0.20 -22.43
N VAL A 53 -13.44 -1.00 -21.58
CA VAL A 53 -13.37 -2.46 -21.72
C VAL A 53 -14.77 -3.12 -21.63
N PRO A 54 -15.63 -2.81 -20.64
CA PRO A 54 -17.01 -3.27 -20.62
C PRO A 54 -17.84 -2.89 -21.87
N LEU A 55 -17.60 -1.71 -22.43
CA LEU A 55 -18.29 -1.27 -23.66
C LEU A 55 -17.86 -2.13 -24.85
N PHE A 56 -16.57 -2.48 -24.94
CA PHE A 56 -16.08 -3.44 -25.94
C PHE A 56 -16.69 -4.83 -25.77
N PHE A 57 -16.94 -5.29 -24.53
CA PHE A 57 -17.65 -6.56 -24.28
C PHE A 57 -19.13 -6.50 -24.68
N MET A 58 -19.79 -5.35 -24.53
CA MET A 58 -21.21 -5.19 -24.86
C MET A 58 -21.47 -5.05 -26.37
N TYR A 59 -20.55 -4.42 -27.11
CA TYR A 59 -20.75 -4.07 -28.52
C TYR A 59 -19.81 -4.80 -29.50
N GLY A 60 -18.76 -5.46 -29.01
CA GLY A 60 -17.70 -6.05 -29.82
C GLY A 60 -17.68 -7.58 -29.83
N GLN A 61 -17.11 -8.17 -30.90
CA GLN A 61 -16.78 -9.59 -30.97
C GLN A 61 -15.55 -9.85 -30.05
N PRO A 62 -15.68 -10.60 -28.95
CA PRO A 62 -14.59 -10.81 -27.99
C PRO A 62 -13.40 -11.61 -28.56
N GLU A 63 -13.56 -12.20 -29.74
CA GLU A 63 -12.58 -13.09 -30.38
C GLU A 63 -11.50 -12.34 -31.17
N ASN A 64 -11.55 -11.00 -31.20
CA ASN A 64 -10.57 -10.20 -31.90
C ASN A 64 -9.20 -10.28 -31.20
N LEU A 65 -8.14 -10.64 -31.93
CA LEU A 65 -6.76 -10.69 -31.45
C LEU A 65 -6.33 -9.39 -30.75
N LEU A 66 -6.87 -8.25 -31.18
CA LEU A 66 -6.64 -6.95 -30.56
C LEU A 66 -7.10 -6.90 -29.09
N PHE A 67 -8.18 -7.60 -28.74
CA PHE A 67 -8.68 -7.69 -27.37
C PHE A 67 -7.74 -8.52 -26.49
N LEU A 68 -7.21 -9.62 -27.02
CA LEU A 68 -6.21 -10.44 -26.34
C LEU A 68 -4.91 -9.67 -26.09
N LEU A 69 -4.48 -8.82 -27.04
CA LEU A 69 -3.29 -7.96 -26.89
C LEU A 69 -3.53 -6.76 -25.95
N LEU A 70 -4.77 -6.32 -25.78
CA LEU A 70 -5.11 -5.21 -24.88
C LEU A 70 -4.80 -5.56 -23.42
N ILE A 71 -5.04 -6.81 -23.00
CA ILE A 71 -4.83 -7.28 -21.63
C ILE A 71 -3.36 -7.11 -21.18
N PRO A 72 -2.34 -7.66 -21.88
CA PRO A 72 -0.94 -7.48 -21.48
C PRO A 72 -0.47 -6.04 -21.61
N ILE A 73 -0.98 -5.27 -22.60
CA ILE A 73 -0.66 -3.83 -22.72
C ILE A 73 -1.20 -3.05 -21.53
N TRP A 74 -2.44 -3.29 -21.14
CA TRP A 74 -3.06 -2.68 -19.97
C TRP A 74 -2.32 -3.07 -18.68
N LEU A 75 -1.90 -4.32 -18.56
CA LEU A 75 -1.11 -4.78 -17.42
C LEU A 75 0.22 -4.03 -17.32
N LEU A 76 0.98 -3.90 -18.42
CA LEU A 76 2.23 -3.14 -18.45
C LEU A 76 2.00 -1.66 -18.12
N LEU A 77 0.92 -1.06 -18.63
CA LEU A 77 0.51 0.30 -18.30
C LEU A 77 0.24 0.42 -16.79
N PHE A 78 -0.51 -0.52 -16.22
CA PHE A 78 -0.84 -0.57 -14.80
C PHE A 78 0.42 -0.64 -13.93
N LEU A 79 1.35 -1.54 -14.26
CA LEU A 79 2.61 -1.70 -13.51
C LEU A 79 3.46 -0.42 -13.59
N TYR A 80 3.62 0.15 -14.79
CA TYR A 80 4.38 1.39 -14.98
C TYR A 80 3.78 2.59 -14.23
N CYS A 81 2.46 2.74 -14.32
CA CYS A 81 1.71 3.81 -13.67
C CYS A 81 1.80 3.71 -12.14
N SER A 82 1.66 2.49 -11.60
CA SER A 82 1.82 2.22 -10.17
C SER A 82 3.23 2.58 -9.71
N ALA A 83 4.26 2.14 -10.43
CA ALA A 83 5.66 2.47 -10.13
C ALA A 83 5.91 4.00 -10.13
N LYS A 84 5.36 4.73 -11.10
CA LYS A 84 5.44 6.20 -11.16
C LYS A 84 4.74 6.88 -9.98
N SER A 85 3.59 6.36 -9.55
CA SER A 85 2.86 6.90 -8.40
C SER A 85 3.66 6.74 -7.10
N ILE A 86 4.23 5.56 -6.87
CA ILE A 86 5.03 5.24 -5.69
C ILE A 86 6.26 6.15 -5.61
N VAL A 87 7.00 6.32 -6.71
CA VAL A 87 8.16 7.21 -6.73
C VAL A 87 7.80 8.65 -6.38
N ASN A 88 6.64 9.16 -6.82
CA ASN A 88 6.20 10.50 -6.43
C ASN A 88 5.86 10.58 -4.92
N SER A 89 5.29 9.52 -4.34
CA SER A 89 5.03 9.43 -2.90
C SER A 89 6.33 9.37 -2.09
N ALA A 90 7.29 8.59 -2.55
CA ALA A 90 8.60 8.47 -1.95
C ALA A 90 9.41 9.79 -2.06
N ILE A 91 9.22 10.58 -3.13
CA ILE A 91 9.82 11.93 -3.24
C ILE A 91 9.30 12.83 -2.12
N ILE A 92 8.00 12.80 -1.82
CA ILE A 92 7.43 13.60 -0.72
C ILE A 92 8.05 13.15 0.62
N ALA A 93 8.16 11.85 0.85
CA ALA A 93 8.80 11.32 2.06
C ALA A 93 10.26 11.79 2.19
N ARG A 94 11.04 11.77 1.10
CA ARG A 94 12.42 12.28 1.07
C ARG A 94 12.49 13.77 1.38
N LEU A 95 11.61 14.58 0.81
CA LEU A 95 11.59 16.04 1.03
C LEU A 95 11.24 16.36 2.50
N VAL A 96 10.24 15.69 3.07
CA VAL A 96 9.85 15.83 4.48
C VAL A 96 11.01 15.41 5.39
N PHE A 97 11.69 14.31 5.07
CA PHE A 97 12.86 13.86 5.83
C PHE A 97 14.03 14.87 5.75
N GLY A 98 14.28 15.42 4.55
CA GLY A 98 15.30 16.46 4.36
C GLY A 98 15.01 17.71 5.21
N GLU A 99 13.75 18.13 5.31
CA GLU A 99 13.36 19.21 6.22
C GLU A 99 13.62 18.88 7.69
N LEU A 100 13.31 17.65 8.13
CA LEU A 100 13.56 17.21 9.51
C LEU A 100 15.05 17.15 9.87
N VAL A 101 15.91 16.84 8.90
CA VAL A 101 17.37 16.75 9.07
C VAL A 101 18.07 18.10 8.80
N ASN A 102 17.32 19.18 8.56
CA ASN A 102 17.84 20.50 8.19
C ASN A 102 18.67 20.50 6.89
N GLN A 103 18.36 19.59 5.97
CA GLN A 103 18.93 19.49 4.62
C GLN A 103 17.81 19.58 3.57
N PRO A 104 17.25 20.79 3.33
CA PRO A 104 16.14 20.95 2.39
C PRO A 104 16.61 20.69 0.96
N GLU A 105 16.07 19.64 0.34
CA GLU A 105 16.26 19.35 -1.07
C GLU A 105 15.13 19.93 -1.93
N THR A 106 15.40 20.24 -3.20
CA THR A 106 14.34 20.64 -4.12
C THR A 106 13.66 19.42 -4.76
N VAL A 107 12.40 19.57 -5.17
CA VAL A 107 11.66 18.51 -5.90
C VAL A 107 12.42 18.02 -7.15
N ARG A 108 13.17 18.92 -7.80
CA ARG A 108 13.93 18.58 -9.01
C ARG A 108 15.11 17.68 -8.70
N GLU A 109 15.87 17.98 -7.65
CA GLU A 109 17.00 17.15 -7.22
C GLU A 109 16.52 15.79 -6.71
N ALA A 110 15.48 15.77 -5.86
CA ALA A 110 14.88 14.52 -5.39
C ALA A 110 14.40 13.64 -6.56
N ARG A 111 13.74 14.23 -7.57
CA ARG A 111 13.31 13.50 -8.77
C ARG A 111 14.47 12.95 -9.58
N ARG A 112 15.58 13.71 -9.71
CA ARG A 112 16.76 13.28 -10.46
C ARG A 112 17.40 12.04 -9.86
N ILE A 113 17.47 11.97 -8.53
CA ILE A 113 18.04 10.83 -7.80
C ILE A 113 17.09 9.62 -7.85
N MET A 114 15.78 9.86 -7.79
CA MET A 114 14.77 8.80 -7.65
C MET A 114 14.29 8.20 -8.98
N ALA A 115 14.32 8.97 -10.07
CA ALA A 115 13.89 8.51 -11.40
C ALA A 115 14.57 7.22 -11.90
N PRO A 116 15.89 6.99 -11.72
CA PRO A 116 16.50 5.72 -12.16
C PRO A 116 16.10 4.52 -11.28
N LYS A 117 15.62 4.75 -10.05
CA LYS A 117 15.28 3.70 -9.09
C LYS A 117 13.82 3.22 -9.18
N ILE A 118 13.03 3.67 -10.16
CA ILE A 118 11.59 3.32 -10.30
C ILE A 118 11.35 1.80 -10.25
N TRP A 119 12.19 1.02 -10.92
CA TRP A 119 12.06 -0.44 -10.95
C TRP A 119 12.38 -1.10 -9.62
N ALA A 120 13.30 -0.54 -8.83
CA ALA A 120 13.59 -1.04 -7.49
C ALA A 120 12.41 -0.81 -6.54
N PHE A 121 11.77 0.37 -6.61
CA PHE A 121 10.52 0.64 -5.88
C PHE A 121 9.39 -0.29 -6.31
N PHE A 122 9.27 -0.55 -7.62
CA PHE A 122 8.27 -1.48 -8.11
C PHE A 122 8.52 -2.91 -7.62
N LEU A 123 9.77 -3.39 -7.65
CA LEU A 123 10.13 -4.71 -7.13
C LEU A 123 9.86 -4.83 -5.63
N ALA A 124 10.17 -3.78 -4.85
CA ALA A 124 9.86 -3.74 -3.42
C ALA A 124 8.35 -3.85 -3.18
N LEU A 125 7.52 -3.12 -3.93
CA LEU A 125 6.06 -3.25 -3.84
C LEU A 125 5.58 -4.64 -4.29
N PHE A 126 6.14 -5.19 -5.36
CA PHE A 126 5.76 -6.50 -5.86
C PHE A 126 6.08 -7.61 -4.83
N LEU A 127 7.23 -7.52 -4.17
CA LEU A 127 7.60 -8.42 -3.07
C LEU A 127 6.67 -8.24 -1.86
N LEU A 128 6.30 -7.00 -1.52
CA LEU A 128 5.30 -6.73 -0.49
C LEU A 128 3.96 -7.37 -0.86
N PHE A 129 3.48 -7.15 -2.08
CA PHE A 129 2.25 -7.76 -2.58
C PHE A 129 2.29 -9.30 -2.49
N LEU A 130 3.40 -9.92 -2.88
CA LEU A 130 3.57 -11.37 -2.79
C LEU A 130 3.55 -11.87 -1.34
N MET A 131 4.18 -11.13 -0.43
CA MET A 131 4.17 -11.43 1.01
C MET A 131 2.76 -11.30 1.60
N GLU A 132 2.06 -10.21 1.29
CA GLU A 132 0.68 -9.98 1.70
C GLU A 132 -0.25 -11.08 1.19
N MET A 133 -0.09 -11.47 -0.08
CA MET A 133 -0.83 -12.59 -0.68
C MET A 133 -0.56 -13.89 0.08
N GLY A 134 0.70 -14.17 0.43
CA GLY A 134 1.06 -15.36 1.21
C GLY A 134 0.42 -15.37 2.60
N ILE A 135 0.43 -14.23 3.31
CA ILE A 135 -0.17 -14.11 4.64
C ILE A 135 -1.69 -14.29 4.59
N TRP A 136 -2.36 -13.65 3.62
CA TRP A 136 -3.80 -13.80 3.40
C TRP A 136 -4.17 -15.23 2.99
N LEU A 137 -3.34 -15.90 2.19
CA LEU A 137 -3.53 -17.30 1.84
C LEU A 137 -3.43 -18.19 3.08
N CYS A 138 -2.38 -18.06 3.88
CA CYS A 138 -2.23 -18.81 5.13
C CYS A 138 -3.42 -18.60 6.07
N PHE A 139 -3.86 -17.36 6.24
CA PHE A 139 -4.99 -17.03 7.11
C PHE A 139 -6.31 -17.66 6.60
N SER A 140 -6.57 -17.57 5.29
CA SER A 140 -7.78 -18.16 4.70
C SER A 140 -7.76 -19.69 4.72
N MET A 141 -6.60 -20.34 4.59
CA MET A 141 -6.47 -21.79 4.75
C MET A 141 -6.83 -22.24 6.17
N VAL A 142 -6.37 -21.52 7.20
CA VAL A 142 -6.72 -21.84 8.59
C VAL A 142 -8.24 -21.76 8.82
N ILE A 143 -8.87 -20.68 8.35
CA ILE A 143 -10.33 -20.52 8.44
C ILE A 143 -11.05 -21.62 7.66
N GLY A 144 -10.58 -21.92 6.44
CA GLY A 144 -11.19 -22.94 5.57
C GLY A 144 -11.11 -24.35 6.16
N ILE A 145 -9.98 -24.73 6.77
CA ILE A 145 -9.83 -26.03 7.44
C ILE A 145 -10.80 -26.13 8.62
N ILE A 146 -10.89 -25.08 9.44
CA ILE A 146 -11.79 -25.09 10.60
C ILE A 146 -13.26 -25.18 10.14
N ALA A 147 -13.65 -24.41 9.14
CA ALA A 147 -14.99 -24.49 8.55
C ALA A 147 -15.27 -25.90 8.00
N GLY A 148 -14.29 -26.51 7.32
CA GLY A 148 -14.37 -27.89 6.82
C GLY A 148 -14.58 -28.93 7.94
N ILE A 149 -13.86 -28.82 9.05
CA ILE A 149 -14.03 -29.72 10.21
C ILE A 149 -15.45 -29.59 10.77
N ILE A 150 -15.96 -28.37 10.92
CA ILE A 150 -17.32 -28.12 11.43
C ILE A 150 -18.38 -28.75 10.51
N THR A 151 -18.24 -28.58 9.20
CA THR A 151 -19.15 -29.20 8.23
C THR A 151 -19.12 -30.73 8.29
N ALA A 152 -17.98 -31.33 8.61
CA ALA A 152 -17.84 -32.79 8.68
C ALA A 152 -18.45 -33.40 9.97
N ILE A 153 -18.54 -32.62 11.06
CA ILE A 153 -19.08 -33.08 12.35
C ILE A 153 -20.62 -33.00 12.38
N MET A 154 -21.21 -32.08 11.61
CA MET A 154 -22.65 -31.84 11.62
C MET A 154 -23.33 -32.58 10.46
N GLU A 155 -24.29 -33.46 10.76
CA GLU A 155 -24.98 -34.27 9.75
C GLU A 155 -26.18 -33.55 9.09
N ASP A 156 -26.84 -32.64 9.82
CA ASP A 156 -28.02 -31.90 9.35
C ASP A 156 -27.61 -30.60 8.60
N PRO A 157 -27.99 -30.42 7.32
CA PRO A 157 -27.69 -29.22 6.53
C PRO A 157 -28.16 -27.91 7.18
N ALA A 158 -29.28 -27.91 7.90
CA ALA A 158 -29.79 -26.70 8.55
C ALA A 158 -28.94 -26.32 9.78
N GLN A 159 -28.46 -27.32 10.53
CA GLN A 159 -27.58 -27.10 11.68
C GLN A 159 -26.15 -26.74 11.26
N GLN A 160 -25.67 -27.26 10.12
CA GLN A 160 -24.37 -26.89 9.54
C GLN A 160 -24.24 -25.39 9.32
N ILE A 161 -25.23 -24.75 8.69
CA ILE A 161 -25.18 -23.32 8.37
C ILE A 161 -25.14 -22.49 9.67
N VAL A 162 -26.01 -22.81 10.63
CA VAL A 162 -26.07 -22.10 11.92
C VAL A 162 -24.77 -22.31 12.72
N GLY A 163 -24.23 -23.53 12.73
CA GLY A 163 -22.97 -23.88 13.39
C GLY A 163 -21.76 -23.16 12.78
N ILE A 164 -21.67 -23.11 11.46
CA ILE A 164 -20.61 -22.38 10.74
C ILE A 164 -20.68 -20.89 11.04
N LEU A 165 -21.88 -20.29 10.98
CA LEU A 165 -22.04 -18.86 11.23
C LEU A 165 -21.73 -18.48 12.69
N ALA A 166 -22.19 -19.28 13.65
CA ALA A 166 -21.90 -19.07 15.06
C ALA A 166 -20.38 -19.18 15.35
N PHE A 167 -19.71 -20.17 14.76
CA PHE A 167 -18.29 -20.40 14.97
C PHE A 167 -17.41 -19.39 14.23
N LEU A 168 -17.75 -19.03 12.98
CA LEU A 168 -17.09 -17.94 12.25
C LEU A 168 -17.24 -16.62 13.01
N GLY A 169 -18.41 -16.36 13.60
CA GLY A 169 -18.62 -15.21 14.48
C GLY A 169 -17.62 -15.18 15.64
N LEU A 170 -17.43 -16.31 16.33
CA LEU A 170 -16.45 -16.43 17.42
C LEU A 170 -14.99 -16.30 16.95
N ILE A 171 -14.64 -16.94 15.82
CA ILE A 171 -13.31 -16.81 15.19
C ILE A 171 -13.03 -15.36 14.85
N VAL A 172 -13.99 -14.66 14.24
CA VAL A 172 -13.81 -13.26 13.88
C VAL A 172 -13.61 -12.41 15.13
N ILE A 173 -14.28 -12.70 16.25
CA ILE A 173 -14.06 -11.95 17.49
C ILE A 173 -12.66 -12.15 18.06
N ILE A 174 -12.08 -13.36 17.94
CA ILE A 174 -10.81 -13.72 18.60
C ILE A 174 -9.60 -13.62 17.66
N LEU A 175 -9.65 -14.29 16.52
CA LEU A 175 -8.52 -14.40 15.59
C LEU A 175 -8.37 -13.13 14.74
N PHE A 176 -9.45 -12.42 14.40
CA PHE A 176 -9.33 -11.22 13.59
C PHE A 176 -8.55 -10.09 14.27
N PRO A 177 -8.76 -9.74 15.56
CA PRO A 177 -7.95 -8.70 16.21
C PRO A 177 -6.47 -9.09 16.32
N ILE A 178 -6.17 -10.37 16.56
CA ILE A 178 -4.80 -10.88 16.62
C ILE A 178 -4.13 -10.76 15.24
N PHE A 179 -4.83 -11.22 14.21
CA PHE A 179 -4.39 -11.11 12.82
C PHE A 179 -4.22 -9.64 12.42
N LEU A 180 -5.18 -8.77 12.74
CA LEU A 180 -5.14 -7.35 12.45
C LEU A 180 -3.94 -6.67 13.13
N ASN A 181 -3.66 -6.97 14.40
CA ASN A 181 -2.48 -6.44 15.09
C ASN A 181 -1.18 -6.94 14.45
N PHE A 182 -1.09 -8.22 14.10
CA PHE A 182 0.07 -8.77 13.38
C PHE A 182 0.25 -8.09 12.02
N TYR A 183 -0.83 -7.97 11.25
CA TYR A 183 -0.89 -7.35 9.93
C TYR A 183 -0.49 -5.87 9.98
N LEU A 184 -1.02 -5.10 10.94
CA LEU A 184 -0.66 -3.69 11.13
C LEU A 184 0.82 -3.52 11.50
N ARG A 185 1.35 -4.38 12.37
CA ARG A 185 2.79 -4.36 12.72
C ARG A 185 3.66 -4.67 11.51
N LEU A 186 3.23 -5.61 10.68
CA LEU A 186 3.90 -5.95 9.43
C LEU A 186 3.91 -4.72 8.50
N LEU A 187 2.73 -4.15 8.22
CA LEU A 187 2.58 -2.97 7.36
C LEU A 187 3.45 -1.80 7.80
N ILE A 188 3.47 -1.46 9.10
CA ILE A 188 4.27 -0.34 9.61
C ILE A 188 5.77 -0.58 9.33
N ARG A 189 6.27 -1.80 9.50
CA ARG A 189 7.68 -2.12 9.23
C ARG A 189 8.03 -1.97 7.76
N PHE A 190 7.13 -2.35 6.85
CA PHE A 190 7.38 -2.24 5.42
C PHE A 190 7.22 -0.81 4.89
N PHE A 191 6.26 -0.03 5.39
CA PHE A 191 6.14 1.39 5.05
C PHE A 191 7.37 2.21 5.48
N ILE A 192 8.08 1.77 6.52
CA ILE A 192 9.35 2.37 6.94
C ILE A 192 10.49 2.05 5.95
N ILE A 193 10.42 0.95 5.17
CA ILE A 193 11.46 0.56 4.18
C ILE A 193 11.46 1.47 2.94
N ASP A 194 10.33 2.13 2.64
CA ASP A 194 10.31 3.14 1.57
C ASP A 194 11.21 4.34 1.89
N ILE A 195 11.50 4.60 3.17
CA ILE A 195 12.35 5.69 3.64
C ILE A 195 13.84 5.46 3.28
N PRO A 196 14.51 4.34 3.65
CA PRO A 196 15.91 4.10 3.29
C PRO A 196 16.12 3.84 1.79
N LEU A 197 15.09 3.42 1.03
CA LEU A 197 15.21 3.37 -0.43
C LEU A 197 15.15 4.77 -1.07
N ALA A 198 14.39 5.66 -0.43
CA ALA A 198 14.20 7.04 -0.86
C ALA A 198 15.33 7.99 -0.42
N VAL A 199 16.08 7.69 0.65
CA VAL A 199 17.29 8.43 1.08
C VAL A 199 18.54 7.92 0.36
#